data_AF-A0A2M8NE76-F1
#
_entry.id   AF-A0A2M8NE76-F1
#
_cell.length_a   1.000
_cell.length_b   1.000
_cell.length_c   1.000
_cell.angle_alpha   90.00
_cell.angle_beta   90.00
_cell.angle_gamma   90.00
#
_symmetry.space_group_name_H-M   'P 1'
#
loop_
_entity.id
_entity.type
_entity.pdbx_description
1 polymer ?
#
loop_
_entity_poly.entity_id
_entity_poly.type
_entity_poly.pdbx_seq_one_letter_code
_entity_poly.pdbx_strand_id
1 'polypeptide(L)' 'MAQKTLLPSPFTHVSVAVAADMLGVNPSTIRRRAAAGDIPGAVKERRGLIGYRWMIPLAYIHDVTSFPGYGEDVE' A
#
# COMPACT_ATOMS: atom_id res chain seq x y z
N MET A 1 23.85 11.93 -15.42
CA MET A 1 23.31 11.13 -14.30
C MET A 1 21.81 10.98 -14.55
N ALA A 2 21.41 9.90 -15.24
CA ALA A 2 19.99 9.66 -15.50
C ALA A 2 19.39 9.06 -14.24
N GLN A 3 18.54 9.82 -13.55
CA GLN A 3 17.67 9.26 -12.52
C GLN A 3 16.81 8.22 -13.21
N LYS A 4 17.14 6.95 -12.97
CA LYS A 4 16.39 5.80 -13.45
C LYS A 4 15.05 5.87 -12.74
N THR A 5 14.07 6.50 -13.38
CA THR A 5 12.67 6.43 -12.99
C THR A 5 12.30 4.95 -13.02
N LEU A 6 12.49 4.28 -11.89
CA LEU A 6 11.98 2.95 -11.63
C LEU A 6 10.46 3.10 -11.68
N LEU A 7 9.90 2.92 -12.87
CA LEU A 7 8.50 2.53 -13.00
C LEU A 7 8.33 1.36 -12.02
N PRO A 8 7.49 1.47 -10.98
CA PRO A 8 7.33 0.39 -10.03
C PRO A 8 6.89 -0.82 -10.83
N SER A 9 7.73 -1.86 -10.83
CA SER A 9 7.46 -3.11 -11.51
C SER A 9 6.01 -3.53 -11.23
N PRO A 10 5.20 -3.85 -12.27
CA PRO A 10 3.77 -4.11 -12.10
C PRO A 10 3.45 -5.35 -11.26
N PHE A 11 4.47 -6.07 -10.78
CA PHE A 11 4.35 -7.33 -10.04
C PHE A 11 4.51 -7.21 -8.53
N THR A 12 4.71 -6.02 -7.99
CA THR A 12 4.93 -5.82 -6.55
C THR A 12 3.84 -5.01 -5.88
N HIS A 13 2.60 -5.09 -6.36
CA HIS A 13 1.45 -4.52 -5.65
C HIS A 13 0.59 -5.62 -5.03
N VAL A 14 0.20 -5.43 -3.79
CA VAL A 14 -0.71 -6.30 -3.08
C VAL A 14 -2.01 -5.57 -2.78
N SER A 15 -3.08 -6.33 -2.56
CA SER A 15 -4.33 -5.70 -2.17
C SER A 15 -4.26 -5.05 -0.79
N VAL A 16 -5.15 -4.09 -0.54
CA VAL A 16 -5.31 -3.49 0.81
C VAL A 16 -5.45 -4.53 1.92
N ALA A 17 -6.16 -5.64 1.69
CA ALA A 17 -6.32 -6.68 2.70
C ALA A 17 -5.00 -7.38 3.04
N VAL A 18 -4.19 -7.68 2.03
CA VAL A 18 -2.87 -8.31 2.21
C VAL A 18 -1.89 -7.31 2.82
N ALA A 19 -1.91 -6.06 2.37
CA ALA A 19 -1.10 -4.99 2.97
C ALA A 19 -1.43 -4.79 4.45
N ALA A 20 -2.71 -4.85 4.80
CA ALA A 20 -3.19 -4.69 6.17
C ALA A 20 -2.75 -5.84 7.08
N ASP A 21 -2.81 -7.07 6.57
CA ASP A 21 -2.33 -8.27 7.24
C ASP A 21 -0.81 -8.22 7.48
N MET A 22 -0.04 -7.90 6.44
CA MET A 22 1.41 -7.74 6.53
C MET A 22 1.83 -6.61 7.47
N LEU A 23 1.01 -5.55 7.56
CA LEU A 23 1.26 -4.41 8.43
C LEU A 23 0.53 -4.50 9.78
N GLY A 24 -0.21 -5.56 10.08
CA GLY A 24 -1.00 -5.66 11.32
C GLY A 24 -1.97 -4.48 11.59
N VAL A 25 -2.39 -3.73 10.57
CA VAL A 25 -3.27 -2.55 10.71
C VAL A 25 -4.65 -2.81 10.13
N ASN A 26 -5.62 -1.97 10.48
CA ASN A 26 -6.95 -2.06 9.88
C ASN A 26 -6.89 -1.75 8.37
N PRO A 27 -7.46 -2.61 7.49
CA PRO A 27 -7.51 -2.36 6.04
C PRO A 27 -8.22 -1.05 5.67
N SER A 28 -9.15 -0.57 6.49
CA SER A 28 -9.81 0.72 6.28
C SER A 28 -8.83 1.90 6.41
N THR A 29 -7.85 1.80 7.31
CA THR A 29 -6.80 2.82 7.49
C THR A 29 -5.92 2.90 6.26
N ILE A 30 -5.47 1.76 5.73
CA ILE A 30 -4.68 1.71 4.49
C ILE A 30 -5.49 2.26 3.32
N ARG A 31 -6.77 1.88 3.19
CA ARG A 31 -7.64 2.40 2.12
C ARG A 31 -7.80 3.92 2.19
N ARG A 32 -7.97 4.47 3.39
CA ARG A 32 -8.09 5.92 3.62
C ARG A 32 -6.79 6.64 3.24
N ARG A 33 -5.64 6.13 3.66
CA ARG A 33 -4.33 6.68 3.30
C ARG A 33 -4.05 6.62 1.80
N ALA A 34 -4.35 5.49 1.15
CA ALA A 34 -4.25 5.35 -0.31
C ALA A 34 -5.15 6.37 -1.03
N ALA A 35 -6.37 6.59 -0.54
CA ALA A 35 -7.29 7.56 -1.10
C ALA A 35 -6.87 9.02 -0.85
N ALA A 36 -6.19 9.29 0.26
CA ALA A 36 -5.61 10.59 0.58
C ALA A 36 -4.33 10.90 -0.21
N GLY A 37 -3.69 9.88 -0.81
CA GLY A 37 -2.42 10.02 -1.52
C GLY A 37 -1.19 9.83 -0.63
N ASP A 38 -1.37 9.40 0.62
CA ASP A 38 -0.28 9.20 1.59
C ASP A 38 0.58 7.97 1.28
N ILE A 39 0.11 7.08 0.40
CA ILE A 39 0.80 5.85 0.02
C ILE A 39 1.44 6.05 -1.36
N PRO A 40 2.75 6.37 -1.43
CA PRO A 40 3.43 6.59 -2.69
C PRO A 40 3.40 5.32 -3.55
N GLY A 41 2.94 5.44 -4.78
CA GLY A 41 2.81 4.32 -5.72
C GLY A 41 1.58 3.43 -5.52
N ALA A 42 0.63 3.80 -4.63
CA ALA A 42 -0.68 3.15 -4.58
C ALA A 42 -1.47 3.42 -5.85
N VAL A 43 -2.09 2.37 -6.41
CA VAL A 43 -2.84 2.45 -7.65
C VAL A 43 -4.22 1.82 -7.50
N LYS A 44 -5.18 2.26 -8.31
CA LYS A 44 -6.47 1.60 -8.44
C LYS A 44 -6.39 0.59 -9.58
N GLU A 45 -6.53 -0.68 -9.26
CA GLU A 45 -6.66 -1.75 -10.25
C GLU A 45 -8.14 -2.05 -10.48
N ARG A 46 -8.51 -2.23 -11.76
CA ARG A 46 -9.87 -2.63 -12.12
C ARG A 46 -10.08 -4.10 -11.76
N ARG A 47 -11.02 -4.37 -10.84
CA ARG A 47 -11.44 -5.71 -10.45
C ARG A 47 -12.63 -6.15 -11.33
N GLY A 48 -12.33 -6.47 -12.58
CA GLY A 48 -13.31 -6.95 -13.56
C GLY A 48 -14.47 -5.96 -13.78
N LEU A 49 -15.71 -6.47 -13.74
CA LEU A 49 -16.95 -5.69 -13.88
C LEU A 49 -17.43 -5.04 -12.58
N ILE A 50 -16.83 -5.40 -11.44
CA ILE A 50 -17.38 -5.15 -10.09
C ILE A 50 -16.82 -3.85 -9.47
N GLY A 51 -15.80 -3.25 -10.09
CA GLY A 51 -15.30 -1.93 -9.72
C GLY A 51 -13.79 -1.85 -9.67
N TYR A 52 -13.29 -0.94 -8.83
CA TYR A 52 -11.85 -0.71 -8.62
C TYR A 52 -11.45 -1.12 -7.21
N ARG A 53 -10.27 -1.73 -7.08
CA ARG A 53 -9.64 -1.99 -5.79
C ARG A 53 -8.34 -1.20 -5.68
N TRP A 54 -8.03 -0.77 -4.48
CA TRP A 54 -6.71 -0.21 -4.20
C TRP A 54 -5.67 -1.33 -4.11
N MET A 55 -4.54 -1.06 -4.75
CA MET A 55 -3.36 -1.91 -4.80
C MET A 55 -2.20 -1.11 -4.22
N ILE A 56 -1.57 -1.68 -3.20
CA ILE A 56 -0.55 -1.07 -2.36
C ILE A 56 0.80 -1.66 -2.76
N PRO A 57 1.82 -0.83 -3.06
CA PRO A 57 3.12 -1.34 -3.42
C PRO A 57 3.78 -2.03 -2.21
N LEU A 58 4.39 -3.19 -2.43
CA LEU A 58 5.18 -3.92 -1.44
C LEU A 58 6.34 -3.07 -0.90
N ALA A 59 6.91 -2.19 -1.73
CA ALA A 59 7.95 -1.25 -1.29
C ALA A 59 7.50 -0.39 -0.10
N TYR A 60 6.22 0.02 -0.06
CA TYR A 60 5.66 0.76 1.06
C TYR A 60 5.46 -0.12 2.30
N ILE A 61 5.20 -1.41 2.11
CA ILE A 61 5.05 -2.38 3.21
C ILE A 61 6.41 -2.72 3.82
N HIS A 62 7.46 -2.85 3.01
CA HIS A 62 8.81 -3.16 3.50
C HIS A 62 9.50 -1.98 4.20
N ASP A 63 9.07 -0.75 3.90
CA ASP A 63 9.51 0.48 4.58
C ASP A 63 8.75 0.68 5.92
N VAL A 64 8.67 -0.38 6.74
CA VAL A 64 7.89 -0.43 8.02
C VAL A 64 8.29 0.69 8.99
N THR A 65 9.49 1.25 8.86
CA THR A 65 9.95 2.42 9.63
C THR A 65 9.17 3.71 9.37
N SER A 66 8.38 3.77 8.30
CA SER A 66 7.64 4.97 7.88
C SER A 66 6.14 4.92 8.23
N PHE A 67 5.69 3.89 8.97
CA PHE A 67 4.35 3.85 9.56
C PHE A 67 4.40 4.39 11.00
N PRO A 68 4.12 5.69 11.24
CA PRO A 68 3.87 6.16 12.60
C PRO A 68 2.63 5.43 13.12
N GLY A 69 2.80 4.67 14.21
CA GLY A 69 1.77 3.83 14.84
C GLY A 69 1.99 2.31 14.72
N TYR A 70 3.10 1.84 14.14
CA TYR A 70 3.45 0.41 14.17
C TYR A 70 4.15 0.06 15.49
N GLY A 71 3.46 -0.65 16.38
CA GLY A 71 4.04 -1.19 17.62
C GLY A 71 3.59 -0.56 18.94
N GLU A 72 2.63 0.36 18.95
CA GLU A 72 2.10 0.94 20.21
C GLU A 72 0.87 0.20 20.77
N ASP A 73 0.30 -0.77 20.05
CA ASP A 73 -0.91 -1.51 20.48
C ASP A 73 -0.68 -3.03 20.61
N VAL A 74 0.51 -3.46 21.05
CA VAL A 74 0.75 -4.82 21.55
C VAL A 74 0.81 -4.80 23.09
N GLU A 75 -0.37 -4.75 23.71
CA GLU A 75 -0.56 -5.07 25.14
C GLU A 75 -1.33 -6.39 25.28
#